data_AF-A0A8T6HW96-F1
#
_entry.id   AF-A0A8T6HW96-F1
#
_cell.length_a   1.000
_cell.length_b   1.000
_cell.length_c   1.000
_cell.angle_alpha   90.00
_cell.angle_beta   90.00
_cell.angle_gamma   90.00
#
_symmetry.space_group_name_H-M   'P 1'
#
loop_
_entity.id
_entity.type
_entity.pdbx_description
1 polymer ?
#
loop_
_entity_poly.entity_id
_entity_poly.type
_entity_poly.pdbx_seq_one_letter_code
_entity_poly.pdbx_strand_id
1 'polypeptide(L)'
;MRLLTSILLLALVVAGALAVMTVRHQHRVVFDRLHQAVEQRDRYQMDWGRLMLERATWKIHNTTEEANRRLGMSPPNPDEIVFVALTTRAENGEARSQ
;
A
#
# COMPACT_ATOMS: atom_id res chain seq x y z
N MET A 1 52.57 29.36 -23.55
CA MET A 1 51.91 28.04 -23.36
C MET A 1 51.32 27.85 -21.97
N ARG A 2 52.04 28.09 -20.85
CA ARG A 2 51.52 27.84 -19.48
C ARG A 2 50.20 28.55 -19.12
N LEU A 3 50.00 29.81 -19.53
CA LEU A 3 48.76 30.54 -19.25
C LEU A 3 47.55 29.99 -20.03
N LEU A 4 47.78 29.53 -21.26
CA LEU A 4 46.72 29.02 -22.13
C LEU A 4 46.19 27.69 -21.59
N THR A 5 47.08 26.82 -21.10
CA THR A 5 46.70 25.58 -20.39
C THR A 5 45.92 25.88 -19.10
N SER A 6 46.31 26.88 -18.32
CA SER A 6 45.59 27.25 -17.09
C SER A 6 44.19 27.79 -17.37
N ILE A 7 44.02 28.61 -18.41
CA ILE A 7 42.72 29.15 -18.81
C ILE A 7 41.80 28.02 -19.32
N LEU A 8 42.33 27.09 -20.11
CA LEU A 8 41.58 25.92 -20.59
C LEU A 8 41.05 25.09 -19.41
N LEU A 9 41.91 24.85 -18.42
CA LEU A 9 41.57 24.04 -17.24
C LEU A 9 40.51 24.75 -16.37
N LEU A 10 40.64 26.07 -16.20
CA LEU A 10 39.64 26.89 -15.51
C LEU A 10 38.28 26.83 -16.24
N ALA A 11 38.28 26.98 -17.56
CA ALA A 11 37.06 26.93 -18.36
C ALA A 11 36.36 25.56 -18.23
N LEU A 12 37.13 24.47 -18.23
CA LEU A 12 36.58 23.11 -18.06
C LEU A 12 35.94 22.92 -16.69
N VAL A 13 36.59 23.42 -15.63
CA VAL A 13 36.04 23.36 -14.26
C VAL A 13 34.75 24.17 -14.13
N VAL A 14 34.74 25.38 -14.69
CA VAL A 14 33.53 26.24 -14.67
C VAL A 14 32.40 25.60 -15.46
N ALA A 15 32.67 25.04 -16.63
CA ALA A 15 31.68 24.31 -17.42
C ALA A 15 31.11 23.11 -16.65
N GLY A 16 31.97 22.34 -15.97
CA GLY A 16 31.55 21.24 -15.11
C GLY A 16 30.67 21.69 -13.94
N ALA A 17 31.04 22.78 -13.27
CA ALA A 17 30.25 23.34 -12.17
C ALA A 17 28.86 23.80 -12.62
N LEU A 18 28.78 24.48 -13.78
CA LEU A 18 27.51 24.90 -14.37
C LEU A 18 26.65 23.70 -14.79
N ALA A 19 27.25 22.68 -15.39
CA ALA A 19 26.54 21.46 -15.79
C ALA A 19 25.95 20.71 -14.58
N VAL A 20 26.70 20.57 -13.48
CA VAL A 20 26.18 19.93 -12.26
C VAL A 20 25.05 20.77 -11.64
N MET A 21 25.21 22.10 -11.61
CA MET A 21 24.20 23.00 -11.07
C MET A 21 22.87 22.91 -11.85
N THR A 22 22.92 22.89 -13.18
CA THR A 22 21.71 22.79 -14.02
C THR A 22 21.00 21.47 -13.82
N VAL A 23 21.75 20.35 -13.81
CA VAL A 23 21.19 19.01 -13.55
C VAL A 23 20.54 18.96 -12.16
N ARG A 24 21.20 19.50 -11.14
CA ARG A 24 20.66 19.54 -9.77
C ARG A 24 19.37 20.36 -9.69
N HIS A 25 19.32 21.49 -10.38
CA HIS A 25 18.13 22.33 -10.41
C HIS A 25 16.95 21.63 -11.08
N GLN A 26 17.18 21.01 -12.25
CA GLN A 26 16.16 20.25 -12.96
C GLN A 26 15.65 19.06 -12.14
N HIS A 27 16.56 18.35 -11.47
CA HIS A 27 16.20 17.24 -10.60
C HIS A 27 15.23 17.69 -9.50
N ARG A 28 15.49 18.83 -8.84
CA ARG A 28 14.61 19.34 -7.79
C ARG A 28 13.21 19.66 -8.30
N VAL A 29 13.11 20.33 -9.46
CA VAL A 29 11.81 20.72 -10.03
C VAL A 29 10.98 19.50 -10.43
N VAL A 30 11.59 18.51 -11.10
CA VAL A 30 10.89 17.30 -11.53
C VAL A 30 10.48 16.45 -10.32
N PHE A 31 11.37 16.36 -9.34
CA PHE A 31 11.12 15.61 -8.10
C PHE A 31 9.98 16.22 -7.28
N ASP A 32 9.91 17.54 -7.15
CA ASP A 32 8.82 18.22 -6.44
C ASP A 32 7.46 17.91 -7.09
N ARG A 33 7.38 17.88 -8.42
CA ARG A 33 6.14 17.51 -9.14
C ARG A 33 5.74 16.06 -8.91
N LEU A 34 6.71 15.15 -8.94
CA LEU A 34 6.47 13.74 -8.64
C LEU A 34 5.94 13.57 -7.21
N HIS A 35 6.56 14.24 -6.24
CA HIS A 35 6.15 14.21 -4.85
C HIS A 35 4.71 14.70 -4.66
N GLN A 36 4.31 15.79 -5.31
CA GLN A 36 2.94 16.30 -5.23
C GLN A 36 1.91 15.30 -5.77
N ALA A 37 2.21 14.64 -6.89
CA ALA A 37 1.32 13.64 -7.47
C ALA A 37 1.20 12.40 -6.57
N VAL A 38 2.31 11.95 -5.98
CA VAL A 38 2.33 10.84 -5.01
C VAL A 38 1.52 11.19 -3.77
N GLU A 39 1.69 12.39 -3.22
CA GLU A 39 0.95 12.84 -2.04
C GLU A 39 -0.57 12.88 -2.31
N GLN A 40 -1.00 13.36 -3.48
CA GLN A 40 -2.41 13.34 -3.86
C GLN A 40 -2.96 11.92 -3.97
N ARG A 41 -2.22 11.01 -4.61
CA ARG A 41 -2.59 9.60 -4.71
C ARG A 41 -2.77 8.98 -3.32
N ASP A 42 -1.81 9.21 -2.43
CA ASP A 42 -1.80 8.62 -1.10
C ASP A 42 -2.97 9.14 -0.25
N ARG A 43 -3.34 10.43 -0.39
CA ARG A 43 -4.56 10.98 0.22
C ARG A 43 -5.82 10.24 -0.24
N TYR A 44 -5.99 10.04 -1.54
CA TYR A 44 -7.15 9.29 -2.06
C TYR A 44 -7.17 7.82 -1.60
N GLN A 45 -6.00 7.19 -1.46
CA GLN A 45 -5.91 5.82 -0.95
C GLN A 45 -6.35 5.73 0.52
N MET A 46 -5.98 6.70 1.35
CA MET A 46 -6.43 6.78 2.73
C MET A 46 -7.95 6.96 2.81
N ASP A 47 -8.50 7.90 2.05
CA ASP A 47 -9.94 8.15 2.01
C ASP A 47 -10.72 6.92 1.54
N TRP A 48 -10.22 6.26 0.49
CA TRP A 48 -10.79 5.01 0.00
C TRP A 48 -10.75 3.90 1.05
N GLY A 49 -9.62 3.73 1.75
CA GLY A 49 -9.49 2.77 2.84
C GLY A 49 -10.50 3.01 3.95
N ARG A 50 -10.69 4.28 4.33
CA ARG A 50 -11.71 4.70 5.31
C ARG A 50 -13.13 4.35 4.83
N LEU A 51 -13.46 4.65 3.58
CA LEU A 51 -14.77 4.31 3.00
C LEU A 51 -15.01 2.80 2.90
N MET A 52 -13.97 2.02 2.61
CA MET A 52 -14.07 0.55 2.58
C MET A 52 -14.33 -0.01 3.98
N LEU A 53 -13.64 0.51 5.00
CA LEU A 53 -13.89 0.15 6.40
C LEU A 53 -15.33 0.49 6.80
N GLU A 54 -15.79 1.70 6.48
CA GLU A 54 -17.19 2.08 6.70
C GLU A 54 -18.14 1.08 6.03
N ARG A 55 -17.98 0.81 4.73
CA ARG A 55 -18.86 -0.11 3.98
C ARG A 55 -18.81 -1.55 4.49
N ALA A 56 -17.66 -2.02 4.97
CA ALA A 56 -17.55 -3.35 5.58
C ALA A 56 -18.44 -3.45 6.83
N THR A 57 -18.51 -2.40 7.65
CA THR A 57 -19.41 -2.34 8.82
C THR A 57 -20.88 -2.39 8.42
N TRP A 58 -21.31 -1.64 7.39
CA TRP A 58 -22.70 -1.65 6.92
C TRP A 58 -23.13 -3.02 6.35
N LYS A 59 -22.21 -3.73 5.68
CA LYS A 59 -22.51 -5.04 5.08
C LYS A 59 -22.76 -6.14 6.11
N ILE A 60 -22.11 -6.05 7.28
CA ILE A 60 -22.27 -7.01 8.38
C ILE A 60 -23.60 -6.76 9.13
N HIS A 61 -23.99 -5.49 9.27
CA HIS A 61 -25.21 -5.11 9.97
C HIS A 61 -26.49 -5.38 9.15
N ASN A 62 -26.48 -5.05 7.85
CA ASN A 62 -27.66 -5.22 7.02
C ASN A 62 -28.03 -6.70 6.78
N THR A 63 -27.06 -7.62 6.71
CA THR A 63 -27.36 -9.06 6.53
C THR A 63 -27.98 -9.69 7.77
N THR A 64 -27.63 -9.24 8.98
CA THR A 64 -28.21 -9.77 10.22
C THR A 64 -29.64 -9.30 10.42
N GLU A 65 -29.92 -8.02 10.15
CA GLU A 65 -31.27 -7.45 10.32
C GLU A 65 -32.26 -7.94 9.24
N GLU A 66 -31.82 -8.05 7.98
CA GLU A 66 -32.64 -8.56 6.89
C GLU A 66 -32.92 -10.07 7.06
N ALA A 67 -31.98 -10.86 7.59
CA ALA A 67 -32.20 -12.28 7.91
C ALA A 67 -33.17 -12.46 9.08
N ASN A 68 -33.09 -11.61 10.12
CA ASN A 68 -34.05 -11.62 11.21
C ASN A 68 -35.48 -11.35 10.69
N ARG A 69 -35.64 -10.32 9.84
CA ARG A 69 -36.95 -9.97 9.26
C ARG A 69 -37.50 -11.00 8.26
N ARG A 70 -36.66 -11.55 7.37
CA ARG A 70 -37.12 -12.45 6.30
C ARG A 70 -37.20 -13.92 6.72
N LEU A 71 -36.35 -14.36 7.64
CA LEU A 71 -36.22 -15.76 8.05
C LEU A 71 -36.65 -15.99 9.51
N GLY A 72 -37.07 -14.95 10.24
CA GLY A 72 -37.48 -15.05 11.65
C GLY A 72 -36.32 -15.43 12.60
N MET A 73 -35.08 -15.16 12.21
CA MET A 73 -33.89 -15.57 12.96
C MET A 73 -33.64 -14.66 14.18
N SER A 74 -33.75 -15.22 15.39
CA SER A 74 -33.29 -14.60 16.64
C SER A 74 -31.82 -14.96 16.91
N PRO A 75 -30.99 -14.10 17.52
CA PRO A 75 -29.61 -14.46 17.86
C PRO A 75 -29.57 -15.72 18.75
N PRO A 76 -28.72 -16.72 18.41
CA PRO A 76 -28.65 -17.97 19.16
C PRO A 76 -28.11 -17.75 20.57
N ASN A 77 -28.57 -18.56 21.52
CA ASN A 77 -28.12 -18.48 22.91
C ASN A 77 -26.65 -18.97 23.00
N PRO A 78 -25.83 -18.50 23.97
CA PRO A 78 -24.42 -18.90 24.07
C PRO A 78 -24.18 -20.42 24.10
N ASP A 79 -25.15 -21.17 24.62
CA ASP A 79 -25.12 -22.63 24.74
C ASP A 79 -25.32 -23.38 23.41
N GLU A 80 -25.74 -22.67 22.35
CA GLU A 80 -25.99 -23.25 21.01
C GLU A 80 -24.80 -23.05 20.05
N ILE A 81 -23.73 -22.37 20.48
CA ILE A 81 -22.57 -22.07 19.65
C ILE A 81 -21.58 -23.26 19.70
N VAL A 82 -21.54 -24.06 18.63
CA VAL A 82 -20.62 -25.19 18.49
C VAL A 82 -19.38 -24.80 17.67
N PHE A 83 -18.20 -24.87 18.29
CA PHE A 83 -16.92 -24.68 17.60
C PHE A 83 -16.48 -25.97 16.91
N VAL A 84 -16.48 -25.96 15.57
CA VAL A 84 -15.95 -27.06 14.77
C VAL A 84 -14.49 -26.75 14.43
N ALA A 85 -13.55 -27.39 15.14
CA ALA A 85 -12.15 -27.38 14.76
C ALA A 85 -11.99 -28.22 13.48
N LEU A 86 -11.63 -27.57 12.37
CA LEU A 86 -11.26 -28.26 11.15
C LEU A 86 -9.91 -28.95 11.38
N THR A 87 -9.95 -30.16 11.94
CA THR A 87 -8.77 -31.03 11.98
C THR A 87 -8.42 -31.39 10.54
N THR A 88 -7.29 -30.86 10.06
CA THR A 88 -6.77 -31.15 8.73
C THR A 88 -6.44 -32.64 8.64
N ARG A 89 -6.98 -33.31 7.62
CA ARG A 89 -6.79 -34.73 7.31
C ARG A 89 -5.38 -34.96 6.73
N ALA A 90 -4.33 -34.74 7.53
CA ALA A 90 -2.95 -34.87 7.08
C ALA A 90 -2.08 -35.86 7.88
N GLU A 91 -2.59 -36.56 8.90
CA GLU A 91 -1.80 -37.52 9.71
C GLU A 91 -2.38 -38.95 9.79
N ASN A 92 -3.19 -39.39 8.82
CA ASN A 92 -3.73 -40.76 8.81
C ASN A 92 -3.25 -41.60 7.61
N GLY A 93 -2.07 -41.27 7.06
CA GLY A 93 -1.48 -41.94 5.89
C GLY A 93 -0.25 -42.81 6.16
N GLU A 94 0.47 -42.64 7.28
CA GLU A 94 1.79 -43.29 7.46
C GLU A 94 1.82 -44.47 8.45
N ALA A 95 0.69 -44.83 9.08
CA ALA A 95 0.67 -45.93 10.06
C ALA A 95 0.17 -47.28 9.51
N ARG A 96 -0.07 -47.43 8.19
CA ARG A 96 -0.54 -48.70 7.61
C ARG A 96 0.02 -48.98 6.22
N SER A 97 1.26 -49.44 6.18
CA SER A 97 1.80 -50.46 5.27
C SER A 97 3.23 -50.69 5.74
N GLN A 98 3.43 -51.73 6.55
CA GLN A 98 4.05 -52.98 6.11
C GLN A 98 5.53 -52.82 5.83
#